data_AF-A0A951F3R3-F1
#
_entry.id   AF-A0A951F3R3-F1
#
_cell.length_a   1.000
_cell.length_b   1.000
_cell.length_c   1.000
_cell.angle_alpha   90.00
_cell.angle_beta   90.00
_cell.angle_gamma   90.00
#
_symmetry.space_group_name_H-M   'P 1'
#
loop_
_entity.id
_entity.type
_entity.pdbx_description
1 polymer ?
#
loop_
_entity_poly.entity_id
_entity_poly.type
_entity_poly.pdbx_seq_one_letter_code
_entity_poly.pdbx_strand_id
1 'polypeptide(L)'
;RTSNSRAFYERVGLNERELEILELSIPKKHYYVVSSSGRRLIDLGIGNVALAWVGVNGREEREIAKTVMDRNPDNWRSEWLRLRGLDLWADYLESITPQEEVRSLCATA
;
A
#
# COMPACT_ATOMS: atom_id res chain seq x y z
N ARG A 1 9.57 0.54 -15.22
CA ARG A 1 9.97 1.96 -15.19
C ARG A 1 9.40 2.61 -16.44
N THR A 2 8.30 3.34 -16.32
CA THR A 2 7.59 3.89 -17.47
C THR A 2 8.30 5.17 -17.89
N SER A 3 8.91 5.16 -19.07
CA SER A 3 9.67 6.28 -19.67
C SER A 3 8.86 7.58 -19.83
N ASN A 4 7.56 7.54 -19.53
CA ASN A 4 6.59 8.63 -19.71
C ASN A 4 6.31 9.42 -18.42
N SER A 5 6.77 8.97 -17.24
CA SER A 5 6.52 9.68 -15.98
C SER A 5 7.33 10.98 -15.87
N ARG A 6 8.59 10.98 -16.33
CA ARG A 6 9.47 12.16 -16.24
C ARG A 6 8.95 13.33 -17.07
N ALA A 7 8.63 13.10 -18.35
CA ALA A 7 8.05 14.11 -19.24
C ALA A 7 6.68 14.64 -18.74
N PHE A 8 5.91 13.83 -17.99
CA PHE A 8 4.71 14.31 -17.32
C PHE A 8 5.06 15.31 -16.21
N TYR A 9 5.98 14.97 -15.31
CA TYR A 9 6.37 15.84 -14.20
C TYR A 9 7.10 17.11 -14.65
N GLU A 10 7.88 17.06 -15.73
CA GLU A 10 8.46 18.25 -16.37
C GLU A 10 7.37 19.22 -16.84
N ARG A 11 6.31 18.72 -17.49
CA ARG A 11 5.15 19.55 -17.89
C ARG A 11 4.36 20.11 -16.72
N VAL A 12 4.38 19.44 -15.57
CA VAL A 12 3.80 19.94 -14.31
C VAL A 12 4.65 21.08 -13.72
N GLY A 13 5.87 21.30 -14.22
CA GLY A 13 6.74 22.41 -13.82
C GLY A 13 7.80 22.03 -12.79
N LEU A 14 8.12 20.74 -12.64
CA LEU A 14 9.24 20.29 -11.82
C LEU A 14 10.56 20.50 -12.56
N ASN A 15 11.59 20.91 -11.82
CA ASN A 15 12.95 21.05 -12.36
C ASN A 15 13.73 19.72 -12.29
N GLU A 16 14.90 19.68 -12.93
CA GLU A 16 15.74 18.48 -13.00
C GLU A 16 16.10 17.90 -11.63
N ARG A 17 16.43 18.76 -10.67
CA ARG A 17 16.77 18.33 -9.31
C ARG A 17 15.57 17.69 -8.58
N GLU A 18 14.37 18.18 -8.84
CA GLU A 18 13.14 17.65 -8.24
C GLU A 18 12.75 16.30 -8.83
N LEU A 19 13.01 16.12 -10.12
CA LEU A 19 12.83 14.83 -10.79
C LEU A 19 13.81 13.79 -10.22
N GLU A 20 15.07 14.17 -9.96
CA GLU A 20 16.03 13.29 -9.27
C GLU A 20 15.54 12.90 -7.86
N ILE A 21 14.98 13.86 -7.10
CA ILE A 21 14.40 13.57 -5.77
C ILE A 21 13.28 12.54 -5.90
N LEU A 22 12.39 12.69 -6.89
CA LEU A 22 11.31 11.73 -7.14
C LEU A 22 11.84 10.37 -7.59
N GLU A 23 12.90 10.32 -8.40
CA GLU A 23 13.52 9.08 -8.85
C GLU A 23 14.17 8.29 -7.71
N LEU A 24 14.73 8.97 -6.71
CA LEU A 24 15.30 8.37 -5.51
C LEU A 24 14.26 8.09 -4.41
N SER A 25 13.02 8.55 -4.60
CA SER A 25 11.96 8.43 -3.59
C SER A 25 11.38 7.00 -3.54
N ILE A 26 10.89 6.62 -2.36
CA ILE A 26 10.21 5.32 -2.18
C ILE A 26 8.73 5.52 -2.57
N PRO A 27 8.23 4.81 -3.59
CA PRO A 27 6.82 4.91 -3.99
C PRO A 27 5.88 4.63 -2.82
N LYS A 28 4.78 5.38 -2.74
CA LYS A 28 3.73 5.24 -1.71
C LYS A 28 4.21 5.49 -0.27
N LYS A 29 5.40 6.06 -0.09
CA LYS A 29 5.97 6.42 1.21
C LYS A 29 6.49 7.84 1.23
N HIS A 30 7.29 8.20 0.23
CA HIS A 30 7.81 9.55 0.08
C HIS A 30 6.91 10.37 -0.84
N TYR A 31 6.52 11.55 -0.36
CA TYR A 31 5.62 12.47 -1.06
C TYR A 31 6.34 13.80 -1.25
N TYR A 32 6.49 14.23 -2.51
CA TYR A 32 7.06 15.55 -2.81
C TYR A 32 5.94 16.58 -2.86
N VAL A 33 5.97 17.53 -1.93
CA VAL A 33 4.95 18.58 -1.80
C VAL A 33 5.50 19.89 -2.34
N VAL A 34 4.73 20.50 -3.24
CA VAL A 34 5.00 21.84 -3.79
C VAL A 34 3.92 22.79 -3.30
N SER A 35 4.33 23.85 -2.59
CA SER A 35 3.45 24.89 -2.06
C SER A 35 4.07 26.28 -2.27
N SER A 36 3.28 27.33 -2.06
CA SER A 36 3.78 28.72 -2.06
C SER A 36 4.85 28.96 -0.99
N SER A 37 4.77 28.25 0.15
CA SER A 37 5.72 28.32 1.25
C SER A 37 7.01 27.54 1.02
N GLY A 38 7.12 26.84 -0.11
CA GLY A 38 8.30 26.05 -0.48
C GLY A 38 7.98 24.62 -0.87
N ARG A 39 9.04 23.84 -1.08
CA ARG A 39 8.98 22.48 -1.62
C ARG A 39 9.75 21.50 -0.75
N ARG A 40 9.15 20.36 -0.41
CA ARG A 40 9.72 19.42 0.57
C ARG A 40 9.36 17.99 0.22
N LEU A 41 10.30 17.07 0.46
CA LEU A 41 10.01 15.64 0.53
C LEU A 41 9.54 15.32 1.95
N ILE A 42 8.35 14.75 2.09
CA ILE A 42 7.80 14.33 3.37
C ILE A 42 7.51 12.83 3.36
N ASP A 43 7.61 12.21 4.53
CA ASP A 43 7.02 10.91 4.81
C ASP A 43 5.73 11.16 5.60
N LEU A 44 4.62 10.54 5.19
CA LEU A 44 3.34 10.67 5.87
C LEU A 44 3.29 9.90 7.20
N GLY A 45 4.35 9.16 7.56
CA GLY A 45 4.40 8.36 8.78
C GLY A 45 3.50 7.13 8.71
N ILE A 46 3.12 6.71 7.50
CA ILE A 46 2.27 5.53 7.30
C ILE A 46 3.14 4.29 7.46
N GLY A 47 2.94 3.57 8.56
CA GLY A 47 3.67 2.33 8.83
C GLY A 47 3.43 1.24 7.78
N ASN A 48 4.34 0.27 7.69
CA ASN A 48 4.27 -0.82 6.71
C ASN A 48 2.97 -1.64 6.81
N VAL A 49 2.41 -1.79 8.02
CA VAL A 49 1.12 -2.45 8.23
C VAL A 49 -0.01 -1.69 7.56
N ALA A 50 -0.10 -0.37 7.79
CA ALA A 50 -1.12 0.45 7.15
C ALA A 50 -0.94 0.46 5.61
N LEU A 51 0.30 0.56 5.12
CA LEU A 51 0.62 0.45 3.68
C LEU A 51 0.31 -0.93 3.07
N ALA A 52 0.27 -2.00 3.87
CA ALA A 52 -0.19 -3.30 3.41
C ALA A 52 -1.66 -3.26 2.97
N TRP A 53 -2.45 -2.39 3.60
CA TRP A 53 -3.87 -2.20 3.31
C TRP A 53 -4.13 -1.07 2.32
N VAL A 54 -3.79 0.17 2.68
CA VAL A 54 -4.14 1.35 1.89
C VAL A 54 -3.22 1.55 0.67
N GLY A 55 -2.07 0.88 0.66
CA GLY A 55 -1.10 0.99 -0.43
C GLY A 55 -1.44 0.14 -1.65
N VAL A 56 -2.50 -0.68 -1.63
CA VAL A 56 -2.88 -1.55 -2.76
C VAL A 56 -3.65 -0.75 -3.79
N ASN A 57 -3.02 -0.45 -4.94
CA ASN A 57 -3.69 0.33 -5.98
C ASN A 57 -3.40 -0.16 -7.40
N GLY A 58 -2.32 -0.93 -7.61
CA GLY A 58 -1.99 -1.50 -8.91
C GLY A 58 -2.96 -2.62 -9.31
N ARG A 59 -3.19 -2.79 -10.62
CA ARG A 59 -4.01 -3.90 -11.14
C ARG A 59 -3.49 -5.25 -10.66
N GLU A 60 -2.20 -5.50 -10.80
CA GLU A 60 -1.55 -6.74 -10.34
C GLU A 60 -1.69 -6.94 -8.83
N GLU A 61 -1.46 -5.88 -8.03
CA GLU A 61 -1.60 -5.96 -6.57
C GLU A 61 -3.04 -6.31 -6.15
N ARG A 62 -4.05 -5.79 -6.86
CA ARG A 62 -5.46 -6.11 -6.61
C ARG A 62 -5.79 -7.56 -6.96
N GLU A 63 -5.27 -8.08 -8.07
CA GLU A 63 -5.46 -9.49 -8.44
C GLU A 63 -4.80 -10.44 -7.43
N ILE A 64 -3.62 -10.07 -6.91
CA ILE A 64 -2.95 -10.84 -5.86
C ILE A 64 -3.80 -10.82 -4.58
N ALA A 65 -4.27 -9.65 -4.15
CA ALA A 65 -5.14 -9.55 -2.97
C ALA A 65 -6.41 -10.40 -3.13
N LYS A 66 -7.04 -10.36 -4.31
CA LYS A 66 -8.20 -11.21 -4.62
C LYS A 66 -7.87 -12.69 -4.56
N THR A 67 -6.76 -13.10 -5.16
CA THR A 67 -6.30 -14.50 -5.14
C THR A 67 -6.07 -15.00 -3.72
N VAL A 68 -5.50 -14.17 -2.84
CA VAL A 68 -5.29 -14.52 -1.42
C VAL A 68 -6.62 -14.64 -0.70
N MET A 69 -7.58 -13.74 -0.95
CA MET A 69 -8.94 -13.84 -0.39
C MET A 69 -9.66 -15.12 -0.85
N ASP A 70 -9.55 -15.47 -2.13
CA ASP A 70 -10.23 -16.64 -2.71
C ASP A 70 -9.62 -17.97 -2.22
N ARG A 71 -8.31 -18.03 -1.98
CA ARG A 71 -7.63 -19.25 -1.51
C ARG A 71 -7.79 -19.51 -0.01
N ASN A 72 -7.94 -18.44 0.78
CA ASN A 72 -7.85 -18.48 2.22
C ASN A 72 -9.03 -17.73 2.89
N PRO A 73 -10.30 -18.04 2.58
CA PRO A 73 -11.44 -17.21 2.98
C PRO A 73 -11.52 -16.94 4.50
N ASP A 74 -11.09 -17.89 5.33
CA ASP A 74 -11.16 -17.75 6.79
C ASP A 74 -9.97 -16.97 7.40
N ASN A 75 -8.78 -17.05 6.79
CA ASN A 75 -7.53 -16.50 7.33
C ASN A 75 -6.72 -15.62 6.36
N TRP A 76 -7.34 -15.16 5.27
CA TRP A 76 -6.68 -14.41 4.19
C TRP A 76 -5.97 -13.15 4.68
N ARG A 77 -6.44 -12.54 5.77
CA ARG A 77 -5.85 -11.32 6.34
C ARG A 77 -4.44 -11.59 6.88
N SER A 78 -4.25 -12.73 7.54
CA SER A 78 -2.95 -13.15 8.06
C SER A 78 -2.03 -13.56 6.92
N GLU A 79 -2.54 -14.34 5.97
CA GLU A 79 -1.79 -14.73 4.76
C GLU A 79 -1.37 -13.52 3.92
N TRP A 80 -2.23 -12.51 3.82
CA TRP A 80 -1.90 -11.24 3.17
C TRP A 80 -0.76 -10.52 3.85
N LEU A 81 -0.73 -10.47 5.19
CA LEU A 81 0.37 -9.88 5.95
C LEU A 81 1.68 -10.68 5.77
N ARG A 82 1.63 -12.01 5.76
CA ARG A 82 2.80 -12.87 5.46
C ARG A 82 3.35 -12.61 4.06
N LEU A 83 2.47 -12.51 3.05
CA LEU A 83 2.86 -12.15 1.68
C LEU A 83 3.58 -10.79 1.61
N ARG A 84 3.21 -9.86 2.50
CA ARG A 84 3.83 -8.52 2.59
C ARG A 84 5.05 -8.48 3.52
N GLY A 85 5.51 -9.62 4.03
CA GLY A 85 6.69 -9.75 4.90
C GLY A 85 6.45 -9.24 6.32
N LEU A 86 5.20 -9.27 6.78
CA LEU A 86 4.78 -8.78 8.10
C LEU A 86 4.35 -9.96 9.00
N ASP A 87 5.20 -10.98 9.11
CA ASP A 87 4.90 -12.24 9.80
C ASP A 87 4.48 -12.04 11.26
N LEU A 88 5.19 -11.18 12.00
CA LEU A 88 4.84 -10.85 13.39
C LEU A 88 3.43 -10.27 13.54
N TRP A 89 2.97 -9.49 12.54
CA TRP A 89 1.64 -8.93 12.54
C TRP A 89 0.58 -9.95 12.10
N ALA A 90 0.95 -10.92 11.25
CA ALA A 90 0.10 -12.04 10.91
C ALA A 90 -0.15 -12.93 12.13
N ASP A 91 0.91 -13.30 12.85
CA ASP A 91 0.82 -14.11 14.07
C ASP A 91 0.04 -13.37 15.17
N TYR A 92 0.29 -12.07 15.34
CA TYR A 92 -0.50 -11.23 16.25
C TYR A 92 -1.98 -11.23 15.87
N LEU A 93 -2.31 -11.04 14.58
CA LEU A 93 -3.69 -11.04 14.11
C LEU A 93 -4.38 -12.37 14.41
N GLU A 94 -3.73 -13.50 14.14
CA GLU A 94 -4.27 -14.83 14.47
C GLU A 94 -4.51 -14.99 15.97
N SER A 95 -3.61 -14.47 16.81
CA SER A 95 -3.76 -14.55 18.27
C SER A 95 -4.95 -13.76 18.82
N ILE A 96 -5.36 -12.69 18.14
CA ILE A 96 -6.47 -11.82 18.57
C ILE A 96 -7.79 -12.14 17.87
N THR A 97 -7.79 -12.99 16.83
CA THR A 97 -9.02 -13.33 16.11
C THR A 97 -9.72 -14.48 16.84
N PRO A 98 -10.86 -14.25 17.53
CA PRO A 98 -11.58 -15.33 18.19
C PRO A 98 -12.16 -16.27 17.13
N GLN A 99 -12.10 -17.59 17.35
CA GLN A 99 -12.58 -18.61 16.40
C GLN A 99 -14.12 -18.65 16.19
N GLU A 100 -14.90 -17.63 16.60
CA GLU A 100 -16.37 -17.71 16.66
C GLU A 100 -17.19 -16.71 15.81
N GLU A 101 -16.59 -15.84 14.98
CA GLU A 101 -17.35 -14.93 14.10
C GLU A 101 -17.39 -15.34 12.62
N VAL A 102 -17.58 -16.63 12.33
CA VAL A 102 -17.79 -17.12 10.94
C VAL A 102 -19.29 -17.27 10.59
N ARG A 103 -20.23 -16.89 11.46
CA ARG A 103 -21.66 -17.22 11.23
C ARG A 103 -22.67 -16.11 10.97
N SER A 104 -22.36 -14.81 10.98
CA SER A 104 -23.46 -13.83 11.06
C SER A 104 -23.71 -12.85 9.90
N LEU A 105 -22.92 -12.72 8.84
CA LEU A 105 -23.15 -11.57 7.93
C LEU A 105 -23.21 -11.83 6.41
N CYS A 106 -23.25 -13.08 5.94
CA CYS A 106 -23.53 -13.37 4.52
C CYS A 106 -24.80 -14.21 4.26
N ALA A 107 -25.63 -14.45 5.28
CA ALA A 107 -26.99 -14.95 5.07
C ALA A 107 -27.97 -13.82 5.38
N THR A 108 -28.80 -13.48 4.39
CA THR A 108 -29.92 -12.53 4.40
C THR A 108 -29.62 -11.11 3.90
N ALA A 109 -29.72 -10.95 2.57
CA ALA A 109 -30.60 -9.97 1.92
C ALA A 109 -30.92 -10.45 0.49
#